data_AF-A0A8T6NVG4-F1
#
_entry.id   AF-A0A8T6NVG4-F1
#
_cell.length_a   1.000
_cell.length_b   1.000
_cell.length_c   1.000
_cell.angle_alpha   90.00
_cell.angle_beta   90.00
_cell.angle_gamma   90.00
#
_symmetry.space_group_name_H-M   'P 1'
#
loop_
_entity.id
_entity.type
_entity.pdbx_description
1 polymer ?
#
loop_
_entity_poly.entity_id
_entity_poly.type
_entity_poly.pdbx_seq_one_letter_code
_entity_poly.pdbx_strand_id
1 'polypeptide(L)'
;QFTWVTGMFLLVFTLGLSFTGYLLPWDQLAYWALTIGASMAEATPPPVVGRFINIAIKGAANLGGAGLLRFYLLHVLVLPSLLLAALFMHYYKVVLHGASLPPELEKTGEDTGKRVPVSERVYFLPDVLASEIWMGALTTFVMVLAVVFFYDAPLENHANPLSTPLHTEAPWYFLWIQGLLKLGDKTLMGVILPGVLFAAFALMPYFDVGPVRYWGKRRLAISSSLIFMWLMAVLSWMGTPEFLVQTTFDQEIFFELAPAEKIGLLRVVDYDELQAAIPIGVIAMQAEDDLFTLDEDDPPYVLWHDAIPHDTEFYEVLEEYEHLLEEARELNPERGGLPGAEGYLIVEQLQADLVGVTLIIEWTDPATGLPTDNELLVPIHREAYPEGLGG
;
A
#
# COMPACT_ATOMS: atom_id res chain seq x y z
N GLN A 1 -31.82 -10.65 11.00
CA GLN A 1 -31.75 -9.55 10.02
C GLN A 1 -31.17 -8.28 10.64
N PHE A 2 -31.85 -7.59 11.56
CA PHE A 2 -31.34 -6.31 12.08
C PHE A 2 -29.97 -6.40 12.78
N THR A 3 -29.66 -7.48 13.50
CA THR A 3 -28.31 -7.71 14.07
C THR A 3 -27.19 -7.61 13.02
N TRP A 4 -27.44 -8.06 11.79
CA TRP A 4 -26.49 -7.91 10.68
C TRP A 4 -26.25 -6.44 10.34
N VAL A 5 -27.31 -5.64 10.21
CA VAL A 5 -27.19 -4.20 9.94
C VAL A 5 -26.41 -3.49 11.05
N THR A 6 -26.58 -3.91 12.30
CA THR A 6 -25.75 -3.38 13.41
C THR A 6 -24.27 -3.77 13.27
N GLY A 7 -23.97 -4.96 12.76
CA GLY A 7 -22.61 -5.37 12.39
C GLY A 7 -22.05 -4.60 11.20
N MET A 8 -22.89 -4.20 10.25
CA MET A 8 -22.48 -3.31 9.15
C MET A 8 -22.04 -1.94 9.65
N PHE A 9 -22.71 -1.38 10.66
CA PHE A 9 -22.23 -0.15 11.30
C PHE A 9 -20.88 -0.35 11.97
N LEU A 10 -20.65 -1.48 12.65
CA LEU A 10 -19.33 -1.82 13.19
C LEU A 10 -18.27 -1.87 12.09
N LEU A 11 -18.56 -2.52 10.97
CA LEU A 11 -17.65 -2.58 9.82
C LEU A 11 -17.31 -1.17 9.29
N VAL A 12 -18.30 -0.29 9.12
CA VAL A 12 -18.07 1.11 8.68
C VAL A 12 -17.17 1.85 9.66
N PHE A 13 -17.42 1.73 10.97
CA PHE A 13 -16.59 2.41 11.97
C PHE A 13 -15.18 1.83 12.04
N THR A 14 -15.00 0.53 11.88
CA THR A 14 -13.67 -0.10 11.79
C THR A 14 -12.91 0.39 10.57
N LEU A 15 -13.52 0.40 9.38
CA LEU A 15 -12.89 0.93 8.16
C LEU A 15 -12.56 2.43 8.30
N GLY A 16 -13.46 3.19 8.94
CA GLY A 16 -13.22 4.60 9.25
C GLY A 16 -12.06 4.82 10.23
N LEU A 17 -11.93 3.96 11.25
CA LEU A 17 -10.79 3.98 12.17
C LEU A 17 -9.49 3.66 11.41
N SER A 18 -9.46 2.59 10.64
CA SER A 18 -8.29 2.23 9.83
C SER A 18 -7.88 3.38 8.90
N PHE A 19 -8.82 3.98 8.16
CA PHE A 19 -8.54 5.10 7.27
C PHE A 19 -8.04 6.35 8.01
N THR A 20 -8.68 6.72 9.12
CA THR A 20 -8.30 7.94 9.85
C THR A 20 -7.01 7.80 10.64
N GLY A 21 -6.70 6.58 11.10
CA GLY A 21 -5.48 6.25 11.81
C GLY A 21 -4.27 6.16 10.89
N TYR A 22 -4.48 5.74 9.64
CA TYR A 22 -3.42 5.61 8.64
C TYR A 22 -2.68 6.92 8.39
N LEU A 23 -3.33 8.09 8.51
CA LEU A 23 -2.68 9.39 8.34
C LEU A 23 -1.74 9.78 9.50
N LEU A 24 -1.94 9.24 10.70
CA LEU A 24 -1.32 9.76 11.92
C LEU A 24 0.21 9.67 11.99
N PRO A 25 0.88 8.66 11.39
CA PRO A 25 2.34 8.64 11.28
C PRO A 25 2.91 9.85 10.53
N TRP A 26 2.11 10.46 9.64
CA TRP A 26 2.52 11.62 8.82
C TRP A 26 3.75 11.36 7.95
N ASP A 27 3.84 10.14 7.44
CA ASP A 27 4.82 9.74 6.44
C ASP A 27 4.26 9.93 5.02
N GLN A 28 5.14 9.68 4.05
CA GLN A 28 4.89 9.95 2.66
C GLN A 28 3.75 9.09 2.07
N LEU A 29 3.79 7.77 2.25
CA LEU A 29 2.72 6.86 1.86
C LEU A 29 1.38 7.22 2.50
N ALA A 30 1.33 7.48 3.81
CA ALA A 30 0.10 7.85 4.50
C ALA A 30 -0.53 9.14 3.96
N TYR A 31 0.29 10.16 3.70
CA TYR A 31 -0.16 11.45 3.19
C TYR A 31 -0.78 11.31 1.79
N TRP A 32 -0.14 10.56 0.90
CA TRP A 32 -0.60 10.41 -0.48
C TRP A 32 -1.75 9.42 -0.63
N ALA A 33 -1.73 8.30 0.09
CA ALA A 33 -2.86 7.38 0.15
C ALA A 33 -4.15 8.10 0.61
N LEU A 34 -4.03 8.98 1.62
CA LEU A 34 -5.17 9.77 2.07
C LEU A 34 -5.58 10.84 1.05
N THR A 35 -4.63 11.46 0.37
CA THR A 35 -4.92 12.45 -0.68
C THR A 35 -5.75 11.82 -1.80
N ILE A 36 -5.42 10.60 -2.21
CA ILE A 36 -6.20 9.79 -3.15
C ILE A 36 -7.60 9.49 -2.59
N GLY A 37 -7.69 9.00 -1.35
CA GLY A 37 -8.97 8.72 -0.69
C GLY A 37 -9.89 9.94 -0.55
N ALA A 38 -9.32 11.11 -0.25
CA ALA A 38 -10.07 12.36 -0.14
C ALA A 38 -10.52 12.90 -1.51
N SER A 39 -9.72 12.67 -2.57
CA SER A 39 -10.10 12.96 -3.97
C SER A 39 -11.27 12.07 -4.42
N MET A 40 -11.29 10.81 -3.98
CA MET A 40 -12.42 9.90 -4.21
C MET A 40 -13.67 10.37 -3.47
N ALA A 41 -13.55 10.79 -2.20
CA ALA A 41 -14.67 11.36 -1.46
C ALA A 41 -15.23 12.63 -2.13
N GLU A 42 -14.37 13.44 -2.77
CA GLU A 42 -14.78 14.60 -3.57
C GLU A 42 -15.57 14.23 -4.82
N ALA A 43 -15.36 13.03 -5.36
CA ALA A 43 -16.11 12.51 -6.50
C ALA A 43 -17.55 12.12 -6.16
N THR A 44 -17.98 12.24 -4.89
CA THR A 44 -19.34 11.94 -4.44
C THR A 44 -20.37 12.85 -5.11
N PRO A 45 -21.34 12.29 -5.84
CA PRO A 45 -22.41 13.08 -6.44
C PRO A 45 -23.49 13.45 -5.40
N PRO A 46 -24.11 14.64 -5.52
CA PRO A 46 -23.82 15.71 -6.47
C PRO A 46 -22.52 16.48 -6.12
N PRO A 47 -21.87 17.17 -7.08
CA PRO A 47 -20.54 17.79 -6.88
C PRO A 47 -20.43 18.73 -5.68
N VAL A 48 -21.52 19.40 -5.30
CA VAL A 48 -21.58 20.27 -4.11
C VAL A 48 -21.36 19.49 -2.81
N VAL A 49 -21.89 18.25 -2.73
CA VAL A 49 -21.73 17.37 -1.58
C VAL A 49 -20.29 16.87 -1.53
N GLY A 50 -19.74 16.40 -2.65
CA GLY A 50 -18.34 15.97 -2.73
C GLY A 50 -17.36 17.06 -2.30
N ARG A 51 -17.52 18.29 -2.81
CA ARG A 51 -16.68 19.44 -2.41
C ARG A 51 -16.80 19.77 -0.93
N PHE A 52 -18.02 19.72 -0.38
CA PHE A 52 -18.24 19.94 1.05
C PHE A 52 -17.53 18.87 1.89
N ILE A 53 -17.66 17.59 1.52
CA ILE A 53 -16.99 16.46 2.20
C ILE A 53 -15.47 16.66 2.17
N ASN A 54 -14.89 16.97 1.01
CA ASN A 54 -13.45 17.16 0.87
C ASN A 54 -12.91 18.30 1.78
N ILE A 55 -13.58 19.46 1.81
CA ILE A 55 -13.20 20.58 2.68
C ILE A 55 -13.43 20.26 4.16
N ALA A 56 -14.51 19.54 4.49
CA ALA A 56 -14.80 19.11 5.86
C ALA A 56 -13.73 18.14 6.39
N ILE A 57 -13.21 17.27 5.53
CA ILE A 57 -12.16 16.31 5.86
C ILE A 57 -10.79 16.99 5.94
N LYS A 58 -10.35 17.68 4.88
CA LYS A 58 -9.00 18.28 4.80
C LYS A 58 -8.84 19.54 5.66
N GLY A 59 -9.92 20.28 5.87
CA GLY A 59 -9.89 21.58 6.58
C GLY A 59 -9.25 22.73 5.82
N ALA A 60 -8.73 22.49 4.63
CA ALA A 60 -8.20 23.46 3.69
C ALA A 60 -8.29 22.89 2.25
N ALA A 61 -7.76 23.61 1.26
CA ALA A 61 -7.68 23.12 -0.12
C ALA A 61 -6.78 21.87 -0.23
N ASN A 62 -5.65 21.90 0.48
CA ASN A 62 -4.69 20.79 0.56
C ASN A 62 -4.65 20.22 1.97
N LEU A 63 -4.20 18.97 2.07
CA LEU A 63 -3.99 18.33 3.36
C LEU A 63 -2.79 18.97 4.06
N GLY A 64 -2.90 19.20 5.36
CA GLY A 64 -1.88 19.85 6.18
C GLY A 64 -2.23 19.76 7.66
N GLY A 65 -1.59 20.56 8.51
CA GLY A 65 -1.75 20.46 9.97
C GLY A 65 -3.20 20.54 10.47
N ALA A 66 -4.06 21.36 9.84
CA ALA A 66 -5.47 21.44 10.19
C ALA A 66 -6.23 20.13 9.86
N GLY A 67 -5.89 19.48 8.74
CA GLY A 67 -6.41 18.17 8.37
C GLY A 67 -5.94 17.11 9.35
N LEU A 68 -4.63 17.06 9.64
CA LEU A 68 -4.05 16.12 10.61
C LEU A 68 -4.75 16.19 11.97
N LEU A 69 -4.99 17.40 12.50
CA LEU A 69 -5.69 17.57 13.76
C LEU A 69 -7.13 17.04 13.73
N ARG A 70 -7.85 17.21 12.62
CA ARG A 70 -9.20 16.65 12.45
C ARG A 70 -9.18 15.14 12.42
N PHE A 71 -8.24 14.56 11.68
CA PHE A 71 -8.04 13.11 11.62
C PHE A 71 -7.68 12.52 12.98
N TYR A 72 -6.79 13.18 13.73
CA TYR A 72 -6.47 12.82 15.10
C TYR A 72 -7.71 12.82 16.00
N LEU A 73 -8.52 13.90 15.99
CA LEU A 73 -9.74 13.98 16.80
C LEU A 73 -10.78 12.92 16.38
N LEU A 74 -10.92 12.67 15.08
CA LEU A 74 -11.81 11.63 14.56
C LEU A 74 -11.36 10.25 15.03
N HIS A 75 -10.08 9.93 14.88
CA HIS A 75 -9.52 8.61 15.15
C HIS A 75 -9.44 8.30 16.65
N VAL A 76 -9.01 9.26 17.46
CA VAL A 76 -8.74 9.03 18.89
C VAL A 76 -10.00 9.17 19.75
N LEU A 77 -10.95 10.03 19.35
CA LEU A 77 -12.11 10.34 20.19
C LEU A 77 -13.44 9.96 19.53
N VAL A 78 -13.75 10.52 18.36
CA VAL A 78 -15.11 10.44 17.79
C VAL A 78 -15.46 9.03 17.33
N LEU A 79 -14.64 8.43 16.47
CA LEU A 79 -14.90 7.11 15.91
C LEU A 79 -14.84 6.00 16.96
N PRO A 80 -13.89 5.96 17.92
CA PRO A 80 -13.93 4.97 18.99
C PRO A 80 -15.18 5.08 19.86
N SER A 81 -15.65 6.31 20.14
CA SER A 81 -16.89 6.53 20.90
C SER A 81 -18.13 6.00 20.15
N LEU A 82 -18.21 6.26 18.84
CA LEU A 82 -19.28 5.74 17.99
C LEU A 82 -19.21 4.21 17.84
N LEU A 83 -18.01 3.65 17.68
CA LEU A 83 -17.78 2.21 17.64
C LEU A 83 -18.25 1.56 18.94
N LEU A 84 -17.93 2.15 20.10
CA LEU A 84 -18.36 1.62 21.40
C LEU A 84 -19.89 1.62 21.54
N ALA A 85 -20.57 2.70 21.11
CA ALA A 85 -22.03 2.77 21.12
C ALA A 85 -22.65 1.73 20.17
N ALA A 86 -22.09 1.56 18.96
CA ALA A 86 -22.52 0.54 18.00
C ALA A 86 -22.26 -0.87 18.52
N LEU A 87 -21.13 -1.10 19.21
CA LEU A 87 -20.77 -2.38 19.81
C LEU A 87 -21.75 -2.75 20.91
N PHE A 88 -22.09 -1.81 21.79
CA PHE A 88 -23.11 -2.04 22.82
C PHE A 88 -24.45 -2.42 22.18
N MET A 89 -24.87 -1.68 21.16
CA MET A 89 -26.13 -1.96 20.45
C MET A 89 -26.11 -3.32 19.74
N HIS A 90 -25.01 -3.67 19.07
CA HIS A 90 -24.82 -4.95 18.41
C HIS A 90 -24.87 -6.10 19.42
N TYR A 91 -24.07 -6.01 20.49
CA TYR A 91 -24.00 -7.04 21.52
C TYR A 91 -25.34 -7.19 22.27
N TYR A 92 -26.01 -6.08 22.59
CA TYR A 92 -27.36 -6.10 23.16
C TYR A 92 -28.33 -6.90 22.26
N LYS A 93 -28.25 -6.74 20.94
CA LYS A 93 -29.08 -7.51 20.00
C LYS A 93 -28.70 -8.98 19.95
N VAL A 94 -27.41 -9.30 20.02
CA VAL A 94 -26.95 -10.70 20.10
C VAL A 94 -27.48 -11.36 21.37
N VAL A 95 -27.36 -10.71 22.53
CA VAL A 95 -27.92 -11.23 23.80
C VAL A 95 -29.44 -11.33 23.73
N LEU A 96 -30.12 -10.32 23.16
CA LEU A 96 -31.56 -10.30 23.05
C LEU A 96 -32.10 -11.42 22.16
N HIS A 97 -31.41 -11.80 21.08
CA HIS A 97 -31.88 -12.82 20.14
C HIS A 97 -31.26 -14.21 20.36
N GLY A 98 -30.17 -14.30 21.11
CA GLY A 98 -29.39 -15.53 21.29
C GLY A 98 -28.42 -15.76 20.13
N ALA A 99 -27.35 -16.52 20.40
CA ALA A 99 -26.44 -17.00 19.36
C ALA A 99 -27.14 -18.07 18.53
N SER A 100 -26.89 -18.09 17.22
CA SER A 100 -27.42 -19.15 16.37
C SER A 100 -26.69 -20.47 16.61
N LEU A 101 -27.43 -21.58 16.57
CA LEU A 101 -26.85 -22.91 16.53
C LEU A 101 -26.02 -23.14 15.24
N PRO A 102 -25.08 -24.10 15.27
CA PRO A 102 -24.48 -24.63 14.05
C PRO A 102 -25.57 -25.02 13.04
N PRO A 103 -25.38 -24.74 11.73
CA PRO A 103 -26.41 -24.97 10.71
C PRO A 103 -26.94 -26.41 10.64
N GLU A 104 -26.15 -27.41 11.08
CA GLU A 104 -26.51 -28.83 11.12
C GLU A 104 -27.49 -29.17 12.25
N LEU A 105 -27.46 -28.41 13.35
CA LEU A 105 -28.28 -28.63 14.54
C LEU A 105 -29.58 -27.81 14.52
N GLU A 106 -29.67 -26.83 13.61
CA GLU A 106 -30.82 -25.96 13.47
C GLU A 106 -31.97 -26.67 12.72
N LYS A 107 -33.09 -26.89 13.42
CA LYS A 107 -34.31 -27.42 12.81
C LYS A 107 -34.89 -26.41 11.83
N THR A 108 -35.11 -26.85 10.59
CA THR A 108 -35.64 -25.98 9.51
C THR A 108 -37.02 -25.43 9.89
N GLY A 109 -37.17 -24.10 9.87
CA GLY A 109 -38.43 -23.42 10.16
C GLY A 109 -38.72 -23.18 11.65
N GLU A 110 -37.82 -23.58 12.56
CA GLU A 110 -37.93 -23.29 13.99
C GLU A 110 -36.95 -22.18 14.41
N ASP A 111 -37.41 -21.22 15.22
CA ASP A 111 -36.54 -20.25 15.88
C ASP A 111 -35.81 -20.93 17.05
N THR A 112 -34.62 -21.46 16.76
CA THR A 112 -33.82 -22.24 17.71
C THR A 112 -33.03 -21.37 18.70
N GLY A 113 -32.85 -20.07 18.43
CA GLY A 113 -31.97 -19.17 19.20
C GLY A 113 -32.33 -19.02 20.69
N LYS A 114 -33.57 -19.34 21.07
CA LYS A 114 -34.03 -19.30 22.48
C LYS A 114 -34.62 -20.60 23.01
N ARG A 115 -34.70 -21.64 22.17
CA ARG A 115 -35.52 -22.84 22.44
C ARG A 115 -34.73 -24.11 22.66
N VAL A 116 -33.41 -24.02 22.77
CA VAL A 116 -32.54 -25.17 23.09
C VAL A 116 -32.88 -25.71 24.49
N PRO A 117 -33.12 -27.02 24.67
CA PRO A 117 -33.33 -27.62 25.98
C PRO A 117 -32.19 -27.32 26.96
N VAL A 118 -32.47 -27.14 28.25
CA VAL A 118 -31.44 -26.82 29.26
C VAL A 118 -30.35 -27.90 29.33
N SER A 119 -30.71 -29.16 29.07
CA SER A 119 -29.79 -30.30 29.03
C SER A 119 -28.72 -30.21 27.93
N GLU A 120 -28.94 -29.41 26.89
CA GLU A 120 -28.02 -29.23 25.76
C GLU A 120 -27.25 -27.90 25.85
N ARG A 121 -27.53 -27.06 26.86
CA ARG A 121 -26.86 -25.77 27.04
C ARG A 121 -25.55 -25.93 27.79
N VAL A 122 -24.55 -25.19 27.35
CA VAL A 122 -23.27 -25.02 28.05
C VAL A 122 -23.27 -23.67 28.76
N TYR A 123 -22.66 -23.58 29.94
CA TYR A 123 -22.57 -22.31 30.67
C TYR A 123 -21.54 -21.40 30.02
N PHE A 124 -21.84 -20.09 29.94
CA PHE A 124 -20.87 -19.12 29.44
C PHE A 124 -19.63 -19.05 30.35
N LEU A 125 -19.85 -19.09 31.66
CA LEU A 125 -18.81 -19.15 32.68
C LEU A 125 -18.85 -20.52 33.38
N PRO A 126 -17.73 -21.26 33.44
CA PRO A 126 -16.41 -20.94 32.90
C PRO A 126 -16.20 -21.41 31.44
N ASP A 127 -17.04 -22.32 30.94
CA ASP A 127 -16.70 -23.17 29.79
C ASP A 127 -16.40 -22.37 28.51
N VAL A 128 -17.36 -21.53 28.07
CA VAL A 128 -17.20 -20.75 26.84
C VAL A 128 -16.12 -19.68 27.01
N LEU A 129 -16.20 -18.88 28.07
CA LEU A 129 -15.25 -17.77 28.27
C LEU A 129 -13.80 -18.26 28.37
N ALA A 130 -13.54 -19.37 29.08
CA ALA A 130 -12.19 -19.90 29.19
C ALA A 130 -11.64 -20.33 27.82
N SER A 131 -12.48 -20.98 26.99
CA SER A 131 -12.11 -21.36 25.63
C SER A 131 -11.87 -20.14 24.73
N GLU A 132 -12.71 -19.11 24.81
CA GLU A 132 -12.56 -17.88 24.03
C GLU A 132 -11.31 -17.09 24.44
N ILE A 133 -11.03 -16.98 25.75
CA ILE A 133 -9.80 -16.34 26.25
C ILE A 133 -8.58 -17.11 25.78
N TRP A 134 -8.57 -18.45 25.91
CA TRP A 134 -7.41 -19.26 25.52
C TRP A 134 -7.17 -19.20 24.01
N MET A 135 -8.22 -19.34 23.19
CA MET A 135 -8.11 -19.22 21.73
C MET A 135 -7.68 -17.81 21.33
N GLY A 136 -8.29 -16.77 21.91
CA GLY A 136 -7.93 -15.38 21.64
C GLY A 136 -6.48 -15.07 22.01
N ALA A 137 -6.01 -15.56 23.17
CA ALA A 137 -4.63 -15.41 23.61
C ALA A 137 -3.66 -16.15 22.68
N LEU A 138 -3.97 -17.41 22.33
CA LEU A 138 -3.13 -18.20 21.42
C LEU A 138 -3.07 -17.58 20.02
N THR A 139 -4.20 -17.18 19.45
CA THR A 139 -4.25 -16.52 18.14
C THR A 139 -3.47 -15.20 18.15
N THR A 140 -3.62 -14.39 19.20
CA THR A 140 -2.86 -13.14 19.34
C THR A 140 -1.37 -13.42 19.47
N PHE A 141 -0.98 -14.42 20.27
CA PHE A 141 0.42 -14.81 20.43
C PHE A 141 1.04 -15.25 19.09
N VAL A 142 0.36 -16.12 18.35
CA VAL A 142 0.81 -16.57 17.02
C VAL A 142 0.89 -15.39 16.04
N MET A 143 -0.08 -14.48 16.06
CA MET A 143 -0.07 -13.29 15.20
C MET A 143 1.08 -12.34 15.53
N VAL A 144 1.39 -12.12 16.82
CA VAL A 144 2.54 -11.31 17.24
C VAL A 144 3.85 -11.95 16.78
N LEU A 145 4.01 -13.27 16.95
CA LEU A 145 5.19 -13.97 16.41
C LEU A 145 5.27 -13.82 14.89
N ALA A 146 4.15 -13.95 14.19
CA ALA A 146 4.12 -13.81 12.74
C ALA A 146 4.58 -12.42 12.29
N VAL A 147 4.10 -11.37 12.97
CA VAL A 147 4.51 -9.99 12.67
C VAL A 147 5.98 -9.78 12.99
N VAL A 148 6.45 -10.20 14.17
CA VAL A 148 7.85 -10.00 14.59
C VAL A 148 8.86 -10.68 13.65
N PHE A 149 8.53 -11.84 13.08
CA PHE A 149 9.49 -12.62 12.30
C PHE A 149 9.28 -12.58 10.78
N PHE A 150 8.09 -12.22 10.29
CA PHE A 150 7.77 -12.32 8.87
C PHE A 150 7.14 -11.05 8.27
N TYR A 151 6.99 -9.98 9.05
CA TYR A 151 6.38 -8.75 8.53
C TYR A 151 7.17 -7.52 8.99
N ASP A 152 7.61 -6.73 8.01
CA ASP A 152 8.23 -5.45 8.25
C ASP A 152 7.30 -4.32 7.81
N ALA A 153 7.30 -3.23 8.57
CA ALA A 153 6.49 -2.05 8.32
C ALA A 153 7.25 -0.80 8.80
N PRO A 154 8.39 -0.48 8.16
CA PRO A 154 9.18 0.67 8.53
C PRO A 154 8.40 1.96 8.23
N LEU A 155 8.67 3.00 9.02
CA LEU A 155 8.14 4.33 8.73
C LEU A 155 8.92 4.94 7.56
N GLU A 156 8.19 5.54 6.63
CA GLU A 156 8.78 6.34 5.57
C GLU A 156 9.21 7.72 6.09
N ASN A 157 9.91 8.46 5.23
CA ASN A 157 10.29 9.85 5.45
C ASN A 157 9.05 10.70 5.73
N HIS A 158 9.27 11.79 6.48
CA HIS A 158 8.22 12.78 6.73
C HIS A 158 7.58 13.25 5.42
N ALA A 159 6.25 13.33 5.41
CA ALA A 159 5.50 13.69 4.23
C ALA A 159 5.97 15.02 3.61
N ASN A 160 6.33 14.97 2.34
CA ASN A 160 6.62 16.13 1.50
C ASN A 160 5.51 16.30 0.45
N PRO A 161 4.60 17.28 0.61
CA PRO A 161 3.53 17.52 -0.34
C PRO A 161 3.97 17.89 -1.77
N LEU A 162 5.25 18.21 -1.97
CA LEU A 162 5.80 18.62 -3.27
C LEU A 162 6.43 17.46 -4.04
N SER A 163 6.62 16.31 -3.39
CA SER A 163 7.13 15.09 -4.02
C SER A 163 6.04 14.05 -3.92
N THR A 164 5.63 13.45 -5.02
CA THR A 164 4.68 12.32 -5.00
C THR A 164 5.47 11.02 -5.14
N PRO A 165 5.18 9.99 -4.33
CA PRO A 165 5.68 8.64 -4.52
C PRO A 165 5.50 8.13 -5.93
N LEU A 166 6.42 7.30 -6.41
CA LEU A 166 6.17 6.55 -7.64
C LEU A 166 5.06 5.51 -7.39
N HIS A 167 5.20 4.75 -6.29
CA HIS A 167 4.28 3.69 -5.91
C HIS A 167 3.40 4.11 -4.72
N THR A 168 2.42 4.99 -4.94
CA THR A 168 1.38 5.20 -3.92
C THR A 168 0.31 4.12 -4.03
N GLU A 169 0.11 3.34 -2.97
CA GLU A 169 -1.00 2.40 -2.89
C GLU A 169 -1.94 2.64 -1.71
N ALA A 170 -3.21 2.28 -1.90
CA ALA A 170 -4.16 2.20 -0.83
C ALA A 170 -3.79 1.03 0.11
N PRO A 171 -4.05 1.15 1.42
CA PRO A 171 -3.90 0.04 2.34
C PRO A 171 -4.62 -1.22 1.84
N TRP A 172 -4.07 -2.41 2.13
CA TRP A 172 -4.52 -3.68 1.56
C TRP A 172 -6.04 -3.94 1.61
N TYR A 173 -6.71 -3.46 2.66
CA TYR A 173 -8.18 -3.59 2.85
C TYR A 173 -9.02 -2.67 1.93
N PHE A 174 -8.37 -1.73 1.24
CA PHE A 174 -8.96 -0.83 0.24
C PHE A 174 -8.41 -1.06 -1.19
N LEU A 175 -7.47 -1.99 -1.39
CA LEU A 175 -6.92 -2.28 -2.73
C LEU A 175 -7.99 -2.62 -3.76
N TRP A 176 -9.07 -3.31 -3.37
CA TRP A 176 -10.15 -3.62 -4.29
C TRP A 176 -10.87 -2.38 -4.86
N ILE A 177 -10.90 -1.27 -4.11
CA ILE A 177 -11.43 0.01 -4.61
C ILE A 177 -10.40 0.64 -5.56
N GLN A 178 -9.12 0.58 -5.21
CA GLN A 178 -8.05 1.04 -6.09
C GLN A 178 -8.03 0.27 -7.42
N GLY A 179 -8.20 -1.06 -7.40
CA GLY A 179 -8.31 -1.88 -8.61
C GLY A 179 -9.51 -1.50 -9.46
N LEU A 180 -10.65 -1.13 -8.85
CA LEU A 180 -11.79 -0.58 -9.59
C LEU A 180 -11.47 0.78 -10.23
N LEU A 181 -10.75 1.67 -9.53
CA LEU A 181 -10.35 2.97 -10.06
C LEU A 181 -9.46 2.87 -11.31
N LYS A 182 -8.66 1.80 -11.43
CA LYS A 182 -7.87 1.54 -12.65
C LYS A 182 -8.72 1.16 -13.87
N LEU A 183 -9.99 0.79 -13.67
CA LEU A 183 -10.89 0.36 -14.75
C LEU A 183 -11.77 1.47 -15.34
N GLY A 184 -11.81 2.66 -14.73
CA GLY A 184 -12.64 3.73 -15.25
C GLY A 184 -12.81 4.93 -14.34
N ASP A 185 -13.90 5.67 -14.56
CA ASP A 185 -14.15 6.94 -13.88
C ASP A 185 -14.28 6.80 -12.36
N LYS A 186 -13.70 7.76 -11.63
CA LYS A 186 -13.65 7.79 -10.17
C LYS A 186 -15.02 7.84 -9.50
N THR A 187 -16.01 8.51 -10.09
CA THR A 187 -17.35 8.60 -9.51
C THR A 187 -18.06 7.25 -9.63
N LEU A 188 -17.99 6.61 -10.81
CA LEU A 188 -18.61 5.32 -11.01
C LEU A 188 -17.91 4.20 -10.23
N MET A 189 -16.60 4.06 -10.43
CA MET A 189 -15.80 2.94 -9.92
C MET A 189 -15.37 3.11 -8.46
N GLY A 190 -15.14 4.35 -8.01
CA GLY A 190 -14.70 4.64 -6.64
C GLY A 190 -15.84 4.91 -5.65
N VAL A 191 -16.98 5.44 -6.11
CA VAL A 191 -18.08 5.84 -5.21
C VAL A 191 -19.34 5.01 -5.42
N ILE A 192 -19.89 5.01 -6.64
CA ILE A 192 -21.21 4.41 -6.90
C ILE A 192 -21.15 2.89 -6.77
N LEU A 193 -20.23 2.22 -7.48
CA LEU A 193 -20.16 0.77 -7.50
C LEU A 193 -19.79 0.19 -6.12
N PRO A 194 -18.73 0.67 -5.42
CA PRO A 194 -18.46 0.28 -4.04
C PRO A 194 -19.66 0.52 -3.10
N GLY A 195 -20.34 1.66 -3.25
CA GLY A 195 -21.55 1.96 -2.48
C GLY A 195 -22.69 0.97 -2.73
N VAL A 196 -22.92 0.56 -3.99
CA VAL A 196 -23.91 -0.46 -4.35
C VAL A 196 -23.53 -1.83 -3.80
N LEU A 197 -22.26 -2.24 -3.92
CA LEU A 197 -21.77 -3.52 -3.37
C LEU A 197 -21.93 -3.55 -1.85
N PHE A 198 -21.55 -2.46 -1.16
CA PHE A 198 -21.71 -2.34 0.28
C PHE A 198 -23.18 -2.36 0.70
N ALA A 199 -24.05 -1.63 -0.02
CA ALA A 199 -25.49 -1.63 0.24
C ALA A 199 -26.12 -3.01 0.00
N ALA A 200 -25.72 -3.71 -1.07
CA ALA A 200 -26.15 -5.08 -1.34
C ALA A 200 -25.74 -6.01 -0.20
N PHE A 201 -24.51 -5.90 0.30
CA PHE A 201 -24.05 -6.70 1.45
C PHE A 201 -24.83 -6.35 2.74
N ALA A 202 -25.10 -5.07 2.99
CA ALA A 202 -25.88 -4.65 4.15
C ALA A 202 -27.34 -5.13 4.11
N LEU A 203 -27.93 -5.17 2.92
CA LEU A 203 -29.30 -5.59 2.69
C LEU A 203 -29.45 -7.11 2.46
N MET A 204 -28.34 -7.87 2.37
CA MET A 204 -28.32 -9.31 2.12
C MET A 204 -29.35 -10.12 2.91
N PRO A 205 -29.50 -9.93 4.23
CA PRO A 205 -30.44 -10.73 5.02
C PRO A 205 -31.92 -10.52 4.66
N TYR A 206 -32.25 -9.46 3.89
CA TYR A 206 -33.62 -9.12 3.52
C TYR A 206 -34.04 -9.72 2.18
N PHE A 207 -33.10 -10.06 1.30
CA PHE A 207 -33.37 -10.77 0.06
C PHE A 207 -33.00 -12.26 0.12
N ASP A 208 -32.08 -12.64 1.01
CA ASP A 208 -31.74 -14.03 1.30
C ASP A 208 -32.61 -14.59 2.45
N VAL A 209 -33.88 -14.85 2.14
CA VAL A 209 -34.91 -15.27 3.11
C VAL A 209 -35.12 -16.79 3.16
N GLY A 210 -34.16 -17.57 2.67
CA GLY A 210 -34.26 -19.03 2.63
C GLY A 210 -34.44 -19.63 4.03
N PRO A 211 -35.36 -20.61 4.21
CA PRO A 211 -35.64 -21.19 5.53
C PRO A 211 -34.54 -22.13 6.04
N VAL A 212 -33.58 -22.48 5.19
CA VAL A 212 -32.49 -23.42 5.49
C VAL A 212 -31.17 -22.66 5.51
N ARG A 213 -30.41 -22.80 6.61
CA ARG A 213 -29.05 -22.24 6.75
C ARG A 213 -27.93 -23.22 6.42
N TYR A 214 -28.24 -24.52 6.36
CA TYR A 214 -27.30 -25.57 6.00
C TYR A 214 -26.67 -25.35 4.61
N TRP A 215 -25.35 -25.22 4.57
CA TRP A 215 -24.57 -24.82 3.38
C TRP A 215 -24.80 -25.74 2.18
N GLY A 216 -24.89 -27.06 2.37
CA GLY A 216 -25.06 -28.03 1.28
C GLY A 216 -26.37 -27.88 0.49
N LYS A 217 -27.37 -27.23 1.08
CA LYS A 217 -28.67 -26.92 0.45
C LYS A 217 -28.74 -25.50 -0.11
N ARG A 218 -27.71 -24.67 0.09
CA ARG A 218 -27.65 -23.26 -0.33
C ARG A 218 -26.63 -23.04 -1.44
N ARG A 219 -26.56 -23.97 -2.40
CA ARG A 219 -25.55 -24.00 -3.46
C ARG A 219 -25.43 -22.66 -4.19
N LEU A 220 -26.55 -22.03 -4.56
CA LEU A 220 -26.54 -20.73 -5.24
C LEU A 220 -25.93 -19.62 -4.38
N ALA A 221 -26.33 -19.52 -3.11
CA ALA A 221 -25.79 -18.51 -2.20
C ALA A 221 -24.29 -18.71 -2.00
N ILE A 222 -23.86 -19.94 -1.70
CA ILE A 222 -22.44 -20.27 -1.52
C ILE A 222 -21.64 -20.01 -2.79
N SER A 223 -22.11 -20.45 -3.96
CA SER A 223 -21.44 -20.18 -5.24
C SER A 223 -21.33 -18.68 -5.51
N SER A 224 -22.39 -17.89 -5.25
CA SER A 224 -22.33 -16.43 -5.41
C SER A 224 -21.35 -15.76 -4.44
N SER A 225 -21.27 -16.23 -3.19
CA SER A 225 -20.29 -15.75 -2.20
C SER A 225 -18.87 -16.11 -2.60
N LEU A 226 -18.63 -17.30 -3.13
CA LEU A 226 -17.31 -17.71 -3.64
C LEU A 226 -16.89 -16.85 -4.84
N ILE A 227 -17.80 -16.60 -5.78
CA ILE A 227 -17.54 -15.71 -6.93
C ILE A 227 -17.26 -14.28 -6.44
N PHE A 228 -18.02 -13.79 -5.45
CA PHE A 228 -17.78 -12.48 -4.86
C PHE A 228 -16.40 -12.40 -4.19
N MET A 229 -16.03 -13.40 -3.38
CA MET A 229 -14.70 -13.44 -2.76
C MET A 229 -13.58 -13.52 -3.79
N TRP A 230 -13.75 -14.32 -4.86
CA TRP A 230 -12.80 -14.37 -5.96
C TRP A 230 -12.68 -13.03 -6.69
N LEU A 231 -13.81 -12.36 -6.96
CA LEU A 231 -13.82 -11.02 -7.56
C LEU A 231 -13.11 -10.01 -6.66
N MET A 232 -13.35 -10.04 -5.34
CA MET A 232 -12.65 -9.17 -4.38
C MET A 232 -11.13 -9.44 -4.38
N ALA A 233 -10.71 -10.70 -4.45
CA ALA A 233 -9.29 -11.05 -4.55
C ALA A 233 -8.66 -10.54 -5.85
N VAL A 234 -9.35 -10.71 -6.99
CA VAL A 234 -8.89 -10.19 -8.29
C VAL A 234 -8.81 -8.67 -8.26
N LEU A 235 -9.82 -7.98 -7.73
CA LEU A 235 -9.81 -6.51 -7.61
C LEU A 235 -8.72 -6.02 -6.67
N SER A 236 -8.45 -6.72 -5.57
CA SER A 236 -7.33 -6.38 -4.68
C SER A 236 -5.98 -6.58 -5.37
N TRP A 237 -5.80 -7.65 -6.13
CA TRP A 237 -4.59 -7.83 -6.95
C TRP A 237 -4.47 -6.74 -8.01
N MET A 238 -5.55 -6.37 -8.69
CA MET A 238 -5.57 -5.24 -9.62
C MET A 238 -5.25 -3.90 -8.93
N GLY A 239 -5.46 -3.82 -7.62
CA GLY A 239 -5.11 -2.66 -6.83
C GLY A 239 -3.61 -2.45 -6.67
N THR A 240 -2.78 -3.50 -6.76
CA THR A 240 -1.33 -3.39 -6.51
C THR A 240 -0.66 -2.52 -7.58
N PRO A 241 0.50 -1.89 -7.27
CA PRO A 241 1.22 -1.02 -8.21
C PRO A 241 1.51 -1.71 -9.54
N GLU A 242 1.84 -3.00 -9.53
CA GLU A 242 2.17 -3.80 -10.72
C GLU A 242 1.07 -3.86 -11.79
N PHE A 243 -0.20 -3.73 -11.41
CA PHE A 243 -1.30 -3.90 -12.37
C PHE A 243 -1.58 -2.62 -13.17
N LEU A 244 -1.40 -2.67 -14.50
CA LEU A 244 -1.67 -1.57 -15.45
C LEU A 244 -0.87 -0.27 -15.22
N VAL A 245 0.18 -0.28 -14.42
CA VAL A 245 1.13 0.84 -14.35
C VAL A 245 2.13 0.68 -15.50
N GLN A 246 2.30 1.76 -16.26
CA GLN A 246 3.30 1.90 -17.32
C GLN A 246 4.22 3.04 -16.93
N THR A 247 5.09 2.78 -15.96
CA THR A 247 6.28 3.59 -15.70
C THR A 247 7.37 3.15 -16.66
N THR A 248 8.25 4.07 -17.03
CA THR A 248 9.45 3.71 -17.80
C THR A 248 10.49 3.17 -16.82
N PHE A 249 11.25 2.15 -17.21
CA PHE A 249 12.13 1.42 -16.28
C PHE A 249 13.24 2.29 -15.68
N ASP A 250 13.61 3.40 -16.33
CA ASP A 250 14.55 4.40 -15.77
C ASP A 250 14.01 4.99 -14.46
N GLN A 251 12.71 5.26 -14.38
CA GLN A 251 12.07 5.76 -13.16
C GLN A 251 12.02 4.69 -12.07
N GLU A 252 11.83 3.43 -12.44
CA GLU A 252 11.85 2.29 -11.51
C GLU A 252 13.25 2.04 -10.97
N ILE A 253 14.27 2.11 -11.83
CA ILE A 253 15.69 2.00 -11.43
C ILE A 253 16.04 3.10 -10.43
N PHE A 254 15.69 4.35 -10.74
CA PHE A 254 15.88 5.47 -9.83
C PHE A 254 15.10 5.31 -8.52
N PHE A 255 13.89 4.78 -8.59
CA PHE A 255 13.07 4.51 -7.41
C PHE A 255 13.65 3.42 -6.53
N GLU A 256 14.31 2.40 -7.08
CA GLU A 256 14.93 1.32 -6.28
C GLU A 256 16.24 1.79 -5.64
N LEU A 257 17.09 2.47 -6.42
CA LEU A 257 18.39 2.95 -5.94
C LEU A 257 18.27 4.12 -4.96
N ALA A 258 17.36 5.06 -5.24
CA ALA A 258 17.22 6.31 -4.49
C ALA A 258 15.75 6.76 -4.34
N PRO A 259 14.89 5.93 -3.71
CA PRO A 259 13.51 6.29 -3.42
C PRO A 259 13.44 7.59 -2.62
N ALA A 260 12.50 8.46 -2.99
CA ALA A 260 12.25 9.70 -2.25
C ALA A 260 11.65 9.45 -0.84
N GLU A 261 11.03 8.30 -0.66
CA GLU A 261 10.10 8.00 0.44
C GLU A 261 10.75 7.23 1.57
N LYS A 262 11.72 6.36 1.27
CA LYS A 262 12.46 5.54 2.23
C LYS A 262 13.97 5.80 2.09
N ILE A 263 14.76 5.16 2.94
CA ILE A 263 16.22 5.16 2.76
C ILE A 263 16.52 4.26 1.55
N GLY A 264 17.13 4.84 0.52
CA GLY A 264 17.56 4.13 -0.69
C GLY A 264 18.88 3.42 -0.52
N LEU A 265 19.16 2.46 -1.40
CA LEU A 265 20.44 1.75 -1.45
C LEU A 265 21.62 2.72 -1.50
N LEU A 266 21.53 3.75 -2.35
CA LEU A 266 22.58 4.76 -2.51
C LEU A 266 22.81 5.61 -1.25
N ARG A 267 21.78 5.76 -0.41
CA ARG A 267 21.85 6.56 0.81
C ARG A 267 22.41 5.80 2.01
N VAL A 268 22.54 4.47 1.90
CA VAL A 268 23.17 3.63 2.94
C VAL A 268 24.69 3.71 2.84
N VAL A 269 25.22 3.89 1.62
CA VAL A 269 26.66 3.94 1.32
C VAL A 269 27.40 4.94 2.22
N ASP A 270 28.51 4.49 2.79
CA ASP A 270 29.36 5.31 3.64
C ASP A 270 29.86 6.56 2.90
N TYR A 271 29.80 7.71 3.58
CA TYR A 271 30.19 8.99 3.01
C TYR A 271 31.66 9.03 2.57
N ASP A 272 32.56 8.36 3.28
CA ASP A 272 33.98 8.33 2.96
C ASP A 272 34.24 7.49 1.69
N GLU A 273 33.42 6.44 1.42
CA GLU A 273 33.45 5.69 0.16
C GLU A 273 33.03 6.56 -1.02
N LEU A 274 31.94 7.32 -0.87
CA LEU A 274 31.48 8.27 -1.89
C LEU A 274 32.52 9.37 -2.14
N GLN A 275 33.17 9.89 -1.10
CA GLN A 275 34.25 10.86 -1.28
C GLN A 275 35.45 10.31 -2.04
N ALA A 276 35.79 9.02 -1.84
CA ALA A 276 36.87 8.36 -2.55
C ALA A 276 36.57 8.20 -4.05
N ALA A 277 35.29 8.16 -4.45
CA ALA A 277 34.87 8.05 -5.84
C ALA A 277 34.91 9.38 -6.62
N ILE A 278 34.94 10.53 -5.95
CA ILE A 278 34.94 11.87 -6.60
C ILE A 278 36.03 12.03 -7.68
N PRO A 279 37.30 11.63 -7.45
CA PRO A 279 38.36 11.83 -8.45
C PRO A 279 38.23 10.94 -9.69
N ILE A 280 37.35 9.93 -9.67
CA ILE A 280 37.17 8.98 -10.77
C ILE A 280 36.43 9.65 -11.94
N GLY A 281 35.52 10.58 -11.65
CA GLY A 281 34.73 11.28 -12.66
C GLY A 281 33.52 10.46 -13.09
N VAL A 282 33.45 10.12 -14.38
CA VAL A 282 32.32 9.36 -14.95
C VAL A 282 32.57 7.87 -14.78
N ILE A 283 31.66 7.21 -14.06
CA ILE A 283 31.67 5.76 -13.85
C ILE A 283 30.61 5.14 -14.76
N ALA A 284 31.03 4.29 -15.68
CA ALA A 284 30.12 3.61 -16.61
C ALA A 284 29.74 2.22 -16.11
N MET A 285 28.46 1.86 -16.21
CA MET A 285 27.96 0.55 -15.83
C MET A 285 28.30 -0.52 -16.88
N GLN A 286 28.63 -0.14 -18.12
CA GLN A 286 29.02 -1.07 -19.18
C GLN A 286 30.11 -0.48 -20.09
N ALA A 287 30.87 -1.36 -20.73
CA ALA A 287 31.73 -1.02 -21.85
C ALA A 287 30.94 -0.95 -23.17
N GLU A 288 31.15 0.11 -23.96
CA GLU A 288 30.62 0.23 -25.32
C GLU A 288 31.03 -0.95 -26.21
N ASP A 289 30.12 -1.38 -27.08
CA ASP A 289 30.43 -2.26 -28.21
C ASP A 289 29.75 -1.81 -29.53
N ASP A 290 29.33 -0.54 -29.69
CA ASP A 290 28.92 0.14 -30.96
C ASP A 290 27.49 0.76 -30.97
N LEU A 291 27.12 1.73 -30.11
CA LEU A 291 25.85 2.47 -30.38
C LEU A 291 25.78 3.98 -30.12
N PHE A 292 26.73 4.59 -29.42
CA PHE A 292 26.96 6.03 -29.50
C PHE A 292 28.46 6.27 -29.68
N THR A 293 28.85 7.04 -30.68
CA THR A 293 30.23 7.51 -30.77
C THR A 293 30.38 8.61 -29.73
N LEU A 294 31.07 8.33 -28.63
CA LEU A 294 31.59 9.39 -27.76
C LEU A 294 32.30 10.43 -28.64
N ASP A 295 31.87 11.68 -28.56
CA ASP A 295 32.55 12.77 -29.26
C ASP A 295 33.99 12.85 -28.68
N GLU A 296 34.96 13.30 -29.48
CA GLU A 296 36.39 13.38 -29.10
C GLU A 296 36.65 14.30 -27.87
N ASP A 297 35.59 14.97 -27.38
CA ASP A 297 35.53 15.87 -26.23
C ASP A 297 34.88 15.24 -24.97
N ASP A 298 34.38 14.00 -25.01
CA ASP A 298 33.77 13.35 -23.85
C ASP A 298 34.82 12.96 -22.79
N PRO A 299 34.52 13.15 -21.48
CA PRO A 299 35.45 12.86 -20.41
C PRO A 299 35.79 11.35 -20.38
N PRO A 300 37.05 10.98 -20.06
CA PRO A 300 37.41 9.58 -19.93
C PRO A 300 36.55 8.92 -18.85
N TYR A 301 35.78 7.89 -19.21
CA TYR A 301 35.02 7.09 -18.27
C TYR A 301 35.85 5.92 -17.74
N VAL A 302 35.48 5.42 -16.58
CA VAL A 302 36.06 4.20 -15.99
C VAL A 302 34.92 3.22 -15.73
N LEU A 303 35.14 1.95 -16.05
CA LEU A 303 34.17 0.90 -15.76
C LEU A 303 34.05 0.70 -14.26
N TRP A 304 32.81 0.57 -13.78
CA TRP A 304 32.49 0.50 -12.36
C TRP A 304 33.27 -0.60 -11.62
N HIS A 305 33.42 -1.78 -12.23
CA HIS A 305 34.15 -2.92 -11.67
C HIS A 305 35.66 -2.67 -11.49
N ASP A 306 36.24 -1.78 -12.28
CA ASP A 306 37.65 -1.39 -12.19
C ASP A 306 37.84 -0.16 -11.29
N ALA A 307 36.80 0.66 -11.16
CA ALA A 307 36.79 1.92 -10.43
C ALA A 307 36.64 1.72 -8.91
N ILE A 308 35.77 0.79 -8.49
CA ILE A 308 35.32 0.68 -7.10
C ILE A 308 35.77 -0.66 -6.49
N PRO A 309 36.33 -0.67 -5.26
CA PRO A 309 36.73 -1.92 -4.60
C PRO A 309 35.54 -2.83 -4.25
N HIS A 310 35.69 -4.13 -4.48
CA HIS A 310 34.65 -5.15 -4.26
C HIS A 310 34.16 -5.31 -2.80
N ASP A 311 34.87 -4.77 -1.82
CA ASP A 311 34.55 -4.88 -0.39
C ASP A 311 33.76 -3.69 0.16
N THR A 312 33.30 -2.78 -0.71
CA THR A 312 32.58 -1.55 -0.34
C THR A 312 31.07 -1.70 -0.53
N GLU A 313 30.28 -1.02 0.30
CA GLU A 313 28.82 -0.95 0.11
C GLU A 313 28.48 -0.27 -1.22
N PHE A 314 29.31 0.69 -1.63
CA PHE A 314 29.15 1.35 -2.92
C PHE A 314 29.24 0.37 -4.11
N TYR A 315 30.09 -0.67 -4.02
CA TYR A 315 30.17 -1.70 -5.05
C TYR A 315 28.85 -2.49 -5.19
N GLU A 316 28.22 -2.87 -4.07
CA GLU A 316 26.94 -3.59 -4.08
C GLU A 316 25.83 -2.75 -4.72
N VAL A 317 25.82 -1.43 -4.49
CA VAL A 317 24.86 -0.52 -5.13
C VAL A 317 25.08 -0.43 -6.65
N LEU A 318 26.33 -0.40 -7.11
CA LEU A 318 26.65 -0.36 -8.53
C LEU A 318 26.34 -1.69 -9.24
N GLU A 319 26.57 -2.81 -8.55
CA GLU A 319 26.18 -4.15 -9.04
C GLU A 319 24.65 -4.23 -9.21
N GLU A 320 23.87 -3.74 -8.24
CA GLU A 320 22.41 -3.67 -8.37
C GLU A 320 21.97 -2.72 -9.50
N TYR A 321 22.66 -1.58 -9.67
CA TYR A 321 22.34 -0.65 -10.77
C TYR A 321 22.56 -1.30 -12.15
N GLU A 322 23.69 -1.99 -12.35
CA GLU A 322 23.95 -2.74 -13.58
C GLU A 322 22.90 -3.84 -13.80
N HIS A 323 22.58 -4.62 -12.76
CA HIS A 323 21.57 -5.68 -12.84
C HIS A 323 20.18 -5.15 -13.24
N LEU A 324 19.73 -4.03 -12.67
CA LEU A 324 18.45 -3.41 -13.03
C LEU A 324 18.45 -2.86 -14.47
N LEU A 325 19.60 -2.35 -14.95
CA LEU A 325 19.75 -1.93 -16.34
C LEU A 325 19.70 -3.12 -17.31
N GLU A 326 20.31 -4.25 -16.96
CA GLU A 326 20.19 -5.49 -17.73
C GLU A 326 18.74 -5.97 -17.83
N GLU A 327 18.02 -5.99 -16.71
CA GLU A 327 16.59 -6.35 -16.70
C GLU A 327 15.78 -5.40 -17.59
N ALA A 328 16.03 -4.08 -17.48
CA ALA A 328 15.35 -3.08 -18.29
C ALA A 328 15.56 -3.28 -19.80
N ARG A 329 16.76 -3.70 -20.22
CA ARG A 329 17.09 -3.96 -21.64
C ARG A 329 16.40 -5.19 -22.21
N GLU A 330 16.26 -6.24 -21.41
CA GLU A 330 15.60 -7.48 -21.83
C GLU A 330 14.08 -7.34 -21.90
N LEU A 331 13.53 -6.34 -21.21
CA LEU A 331 12.10 -6.16 -21.09
C LEU A 331 11.46 -5.61 -22.37
N ASN A 332 10.21 -5.99 -22.61
CA ASN A 332 9.48 -5.52 -23.79
C ASN A 332 9.27 -3.99 -23.73
N PRO A 333 9.63 -3.23 -24.78
CA PRO A 333 9.37 -1.79 -24.89
C PRO A 333 7.92 -1.36 -24.60
N GLU A 334 6.93 -2.18 -24.99
CA GLU A 334 5.52 -1.89 -24.72
C GLU A 334 5.15 -1.94 -23.22
N ARG A 335 6.06 -2.47 -22.38
CA ARG A 335 5.96 -2.53 -20.92
C ARG A 335 6.97 -1.60 -20.22
N GLY A 336 7.56 -0.64 -20.94
CA GLY A 336 8.49 0.33 -20.37
C GLY A 336 9.96 -0.12 -20.40
N GLY A 337 10.27 -1.24 -21.04
CA GLY A 337 11.66 -1.69 -21.24
C GLY A 337 12.47 -0.70 -22.07
N LEU A 338 13.78 -0.68 -21.84
CA LEU A 338 14.73 0.27 -22.41
C LEU A 338 15.82 -0.48 -23.21
N PRO A 339 15.54 -0.89 -24.47
CA PRO A 339 16.52 -1.60 -25.28
C PRO A 339 17.78 -0.76 -25.51
N GLY A 340 18.93 -1.34 -25.19
CA GLY A 340 20.21 -0.66 -25.30
C GLY A 340 20.37 0.52 -24.35
N ALA A 341 19.66 0.53 -23.22
CA ALA A 341 19.90 1.52 -22.16
C ALA A 341 21.35 1.44 -21.67
N GLU A 342 21.95 2.56 -21.35
CA GLU A 342 23.27 2.65 -20.74
C GLU A 342 23.18 3.46 -19.46
N GLY A 343 23.96 3.06 -18.46
CA GLY A 343 23.97 3.69 -17.16
C GLY A 343 25.32 4.32 -16.88
N TYR A 344 25.28 5.57 -16.42
CA TYR A 344 26.43 6.30 -15.92
C TYR A 344 26.16 6.81 -14.51
N LEU A 345 27.24 7.01 -13.77
CA LEU A 345 27.20 7.58 -12.43
C LEU A 345 28.32 8.61 -12.29
N ILE A 346 27.98 9.78 -11.75
CA ILE A 346 28.93 10.85 -11.46
C ILE A 346 28.86 11.18 -9.97
N VAL A 347 30.00 11.19 -9.30
CA VAL A 347 30.10 11.60 -7.89
C VAL A 347 30.83 12.93 -7.80
N GLU A 348 30.17 13.95 -7.23
CA GLU A 348 30.73 15.29 -7.11
C GLU A 348 30.59 15.87 -5.69
N GLN A 349 31.55 16.72 -5.30
CA GLN A 349 31.46 17.44 -4.03
C GLN A 349 30.59 18.69 -4.19
N LEU A 350 29.39 18.69 -3.59
CA LEU A 350 28.48 19.83 -3.62
C LEU A 350 28.83 20.87 -2.55
N GLN A 351 29.11 20.42 -1.32
CA GLN A 351 29.54 21.23 -0.17
C GLN A 351 30.49 20.43 0.72
N ALA A 352 31.12 21.05 1.73
CA ALA A 352 32.13 20.38 2.56
C ALA A 352 31.66 19.04 3.18
N ASP A 353 30.40 18.96 3.59
CA ASP A 353 29.78 17.78 4.22
C ASP A 353 28.65 17.19 3.36
N LEU A 354 28.62 17.51 2.06
CA LEU A 354 27.57 17.09 1.12
C LEU A 354 28.17 16.64 -0.21
N VAL A 355 27.94 15.38 -0.55
CA VAL A 355 28.28 14.78 -1.85
C VAL A 355 27.01 14.65 -2.68
N GLY A 356 27.11 14.92 -3.98
CA GLY A 356 26.07 14.68 -4.96
C GLY A 356 26.41 13.44 -5.75
N VAL A 357 25.48 12.50 -5.85
CA VAL A 357 25.59 11.36 -6.75
C VAL A 357 24.54 11.51 -7.84
N THR A 358 24.98 11.68 -9.08
CA THR A 358 24.11 11.80 -10.24
C THR A 358 24.05 10.47 -10.97
N LEU A 359 22.88 9.85 -10.98
CA LEU A 359 22.57 8.68 -11.79
C LEU A 359 22.07 9.16 -13.15
N ILE A 360 22.64 8.64 -14.24
CA ILE A 360 22.26 9.01 -15.61
C ILE A 360 21.94 7.72 -16.35
N ILE A 361 20.77 7.68 -16.98
CA ILE A 361 20.35 6.56 -17.85
C ILE A 361 20.08 7.14 -19.23
N GLU A 362 20.78 6.63 -20.23
CA GLU A 362 20.63 7.02 -21.63
C GLU A 362 20.08 5.85 -22.43
N TRP A 363 19.13 6.10 -23.33
CA TRP A 363 18.59 5.06 -24.20
C TRP A 363 18.04 5.67 -25.49
N THR A 364 17.79 4.82 -26.48
CA THR A 364 17.04 5.25 -27.67
C THR A 364 15.56 4.94 -27.47
N ASP A 365 14.71 5.96 -27.45
CA ASP A 365 13.26 5.77 -27.28
C ASP A 365 12.71 4.93 -28.44
N PRO A 366 12.18 3.73 -28.18
CA PRO A 366 11.70 2.83 -29.24
C PRO A 366 10.47 3.36 -29.98
N ALA A 367 9.73 4.33 -29.41
CA ALA A 367 8.59 4.96 -30.07
C ALA A 367 8.99 6.06 -31.06
N THR A 368 10.01 6.86 -30.73
CA THR A 368 10.45 8.02 -31.54
C THR A 368 11.74 7.77 -32.31
N GLY A 369 12.55 6.79 -31.90
CA GLY A 369 13.87 6.50 -32.44
C GLY A 369 14.92 7.56 -32.10
N LEU A 370 14.65 8.43 -31.11
CA LEU A 370 15.55 9.50 -30.70
C LEU A 370 16.33 9.11 -29.44
N PRO A 371 17.59 9.56 -29.29
CA PRO A 371 18.30 9.48 -28.01
C PRO A 371 17.52 10.26 -26.96
N THR A 372 17.36 9.64 -25.80
CA THR A 372 16.72 10.20 -24.61
C THR A 372 17.58 9.85 -23.41
N ASP A 373 17.71 10.81 -22.50
CA ASP A 373 18.42 10.68 -21.24
C ASP A 373 17.49 11.07 -20.09
N ASN A 374 17.74 10.47 -18.93
CA ASN A 374 17.18 10.93 -17.67
C ASN A 374 18.27 10.92 -16.61
N GLU A 375 18.27 11.96 -15.77
CA GLU A 375 19.23 12.11 -14.68
C GLU A 375 18.52 12.29 -13.34
N LEU A 376 19.10 11.71 -12.29
CA LEU A 376 18.68 11.90 -10.90
C LEU A 376 19.89 12.26 -10.04
N LEU A 377 19.90 13.50 -9.54
CA LEU A 377 20.85 13.95 -8.53
C LEU A 377 20.36 13.59 -7.13
N VAL A 378 21.15 12.79 -6.42
CA VAL A 378 20.90 12.38 -5.03
C VAL A 378 21.92 13.06 -4.11
N PRO A 379 21.50 14.09 -3.34
CA PRO A 379 22.38 14.72 -2.38
C PRO A 379 22.49 13.86 -1.10
N ILE A 380 23.71 13.53 -0.70
CA ILE A 380 24.04 12.69 0.48
C ILE A 380 24.91 13.50 1.43
N HIS A 381 24.38 13.76 2.62
CA HIS A 381 25.07 14.51 3.67
C HIS A 381 25.83 13.54 4.58
N ARG A 382 27.02 13.94 5.05
CA ARG A 382 27.89 13.14 5.92
C ARG A 382 27.18 12.56 7.15
N GLU A 383 26.29 13.35 7.74
CA GLU A 383 25.53 12.98 8.94
C GLU A 383 24.10 12.50 8.63
N ALA A 384 23.74 12.27 7.36
CA ALA A 384 22.36 11.92 6.98
C ALA A 384 21.90 10.60 7.62
N TYR A 385 22.82 9.64 7.79
CA TYR A 385 22.53 8.30 8.31
C TYR A 385 23.68 7.85 9.23
N PRO A 386 23.69 8.26 10.52
CA PRO A 386 24.81 8.03 11.44
C PRO A 386 24.99 6.57 11.87
N GLU A 387 24.08 5.69 11.47
CA GLU A 387 24.20 4.25 11.63
C GLU A 387 24.00 3.66 10.23
N GLY A 388 25.09 3.31 9.54
CA GLY A 388 25.01 2.34 8.45
C GLY A 388 24.21 1.15 8.97
N LEU A 389 23.31 0.59 8.16
CA LEU A 389 22.46 -0.54 8.54
C LEU A 389 23.32 -1.82 8.69
N GLY A 390 24.20 -1.82 9.68
CA GLY A 390 25.00 -2.97 10.06
C GLY A 390 24.18 -3.91 10.95
N GLY A 391 23.55 -4.89 10.30
CA GLY A 391 23.25 -6.21 10.90
C GLY A 391 21.88 -6.42 11.52
#